data_AF-A0A537I8R0-F1
#
_entry.id   AF-A0A537I8R0-F1
#
_cell.length_a   1.000
_cell.length_b   1.000
_cell.length_c   1.000
_cell.angle_alpha   90.00
_cell.angle_beta   90.00
_cell.angle_gamma   90.00
#
_symmetry.space_group_name_H-M   'P 1'
#
loop_
_entity.id
_entity.type
_entity.pdbx_description
1 polymer ?
#
loop_
_entity_poly.entity_id
_entity_poly.type
_entity_poly.pdbx_seq_one_letter_code
_entity_poly.pdbx_strand_id
1 'polypeptide(L)'
;MEKKDIFGFRTLVALFSIGSIIALATGFLPLTDAPTPGGEWQPFGLPIPWKEYERGCPPPCLQTGTSYAWPFFAVDVVIYAFVGYGLIHVLSKKPGKEVVLAKRLESAKTLVLLALTVIILFGGNLAYDSFFGWGPIHLLGT
;
A
#
# COMPACT_ATOMS: atom_id res chain seq x y z
N MET A 1 -4.13 0.34 -38.85
CA MET A 1 -4.29 -0.12 -37.45
C MET A 1 -4.51 1.11 -36.59
N GLU A 2 -5.69 1.26 -36.01
CA GLU A 2 -6.02 2.37 -35.12
C GLU A 2 -5.22 2.19 -33.81
N LYS A 3 -4.36 3.16 -33.47
CA LYS A 3 -3.63 3.17 -32.20
C LYS A 3 -4.64 3.43 -31.09
N LYS A 4 -5.13 2.35 -30.47
CA LYS A 4 -5.92 2.45 -29.25
C LYS A 4 -5.09 3.16 -28.19
N ASP A 5 -5.61 4.25 -27.66
CA ASP A 5 -4.89 5.06 -26.69
C ASP A 5 -4.76 4.29 -25.36
N ILE A 6 -3.59 3.71 -25.15
CA ILE A 6 -3.27 2.87 -23.97
C ILE A 6 -3.28 3.73 -22.69
N PHE A 7 -3.26 5.05 -22.83
CA PHE A 7 -3.10 6.02 -21.76
C PHE A 7 -4.41 6.69 -21.31
N GLY A 8 -5.54 5.98 -21.44
CA GLY A 8 -6.84 6.46 -21.00
C GLY A 8 -7.05 6.44 -19.47
N PHE A 9 -8.15 7.06 -19.02
CA PHE A 9 -8.57 7.15 -17.62
C PHE A 9 -8.58 5.78 -16.89
N ARG A 10 -9.02 4.72 -17.57
CA ARG A 10 -9.02 3.35 -16.99
C ARG A 10 -7.63 2.86 -16.63
N THR A 11 -6.63 3.17 -17.43
CA THR A 11 -5.24 2.80 -17.17
C THR A 11 -4.72 3.55 -15.94
N LEU A 12 -5.07 4.83 -15.80
CA LEU A 12 -4.74 5.59 -14.59
C LEU A 12 -5.39 4.96 -13.35
N VAL A 13 -6.70 4.66 -13.40
CA VAL A 13 -7.39 4.02 -12.27
C VAL A 13 -6.75 2.68 -11.91
N ALA A 14 -6.38 1.85 -12.89
CA ALA A 14 -5.67 0.60 -12.64
C ALA A 14 -4.31 0.83 -11.96
N LEU A 15 -3.54 1.80 -12.45
CA LEU A 15 -2.21 2.12 -11.91
C LEU A 15 -2.28 2.67 -10.49
N PHE A 16 -3.21 3.60 -10.22
CA PHE A 16 -3.44 4.10 -8.87
C PHE A 16 -3.90 2.99 -7.92
N SER A 17 -4.77 2.07 -8.38
CA SER A 17 -5.20 0.92 -7.58
C SER A 17 -4.03 -0.01 -7.24
N ILE A 18 -3.18 -0.32 -8.23
CA ILE A 18 -1.97 -1.12 -8.03
C ILE A 18 -1.01 -0.40 -7.07
N GLY A 19 -0.81 0.90 -7.26
CA GLY A 19 0.02 1.72 -6.38
C GLY A 19 -0.46 1.71 -4.93
N SER A 20 -1.78 1.82 -4.71
CA SER A 20 -2.39 1.71 -3.38
C SER A 20 -2.18 0.33 -2.74
N ILE A 21 -2.27 -0.76 -3.52
CA ILE A 21 -1.99 -2.11 -3.01
C ILE A 21 -0.53 -2.21 -2.55
N ILE A 22 0.42 -1.74 -3.37
CA ILE A 22 1.84 -1.78 -3.04
C ILE A 22 2.11 -0.91 -1.79
N ALA A 23 1.62 0.32 -1.77
CA ALA A 23 1.77 1.22 -0.63
C ALA A 23 1.22 0.58 0.65
N LEU A 24 -0.02 0.08 0.64
CA LEU A 24 -0.61 -0.60 1.81
C LEU A 24 0.21 -1.81 2.27
N ALA A 25 0.72 -2.62 1.34
CA ALA A 25 1.57 -3.76 1.68
C ALA A 25 2.87 -3.34 2.36
N THR A 26 3.45 -2.19 1.96
CA THR A 26 4.66 -1.65 2.61
C THR A 26 4.41 -1.14 4.03
N GLY A 27 3.15 -0.91 4.41
CA GLY A 27 2.76 -0.56 5.79
C GLY A 27 3.05 -1.65 6.82
N PHE A 28 3.46 -2.84 6.39
CA PHE A 28 3.93 -3.93 7.25
C PHE A 28 5.46 -4.07 7.26
N LEU A 29 6.18 -3.27 6.48
CA LEU A 29 7.64 -3.30 6.40
C LEU A 29 8.22 -2.23 7.32
N PRO A 30 8.89 -2.60 8.43
CA PRO A 30 9.57 -1.63 9.27
C PRO A 30 10.77 -1.07 8.51
N LEU A 31 10.98 0.25 8.60
CA LEU A 31 12.16 0.90 8.02
C LEU A 31 13.40 0.81 8.91
N THR A 32 13.21 0.56 10.20
CA THR A 32 14.29 0.50 11.20
C THR A 32 14.08 -0.65 12.18
N ASP A 33 15.09 -1.49 12.33
CA ASP A 33 15.12 -2.61 13.28
C ASP A 33 15.62 -2.22 14.68
N ALA A 34 15.93 -0.94 14.92
CA ALA A 34 16.54 -0.50 16.16
C ALA A 34 15.46 -0.23 17.24
N PRO A 35 15.38 -1.04 18.31
CA PRO A 35 14.65 -0.63 19.51
C PRO A 35 15.36 0.59 20.09
N THR A 36 14.71 1.75 20.04
CA THR A 36 15.20 2.90 20.78
C THR A 36 15.00 2.62 22.28
N PRO A 37 15.97 2.96 23.15
CA PRO A 37 15.86 2.71 24.59
C PRO A 37 14.70 3.47 25.26
N GLY A 38 14.06 4.41 24.55
CA GLY A 38 12.84 5.12 24.97
C GLY A 38 11.52 4.51 24.48
N GLY A 39 11.54 3.43 23.69
CA GLY A 39 10.32 2.82 23.14
C GLY A 39 9.69 3.57 21.97
N GLU A 40 10.44 4.42 21.28
CA GLU A 40 9.96 5.25 20.16
C GLU A 40 9.64 4.46 18.89
N TRP A 41 8.47 4.79 18.34
CA TRP A 41 8.02 4.88 16.95
C TRP A 41 8.91 4.20 15.91
N GLN A 42 8.58 2.95 15.58
CA GLN A 42 9.07 2.35 14.32
C GLN A 42 8.22 2.90 13.17
N PRO A 43 8.83 3.59 12.20
CA PRO A 43 8.11 4.05 11.03
C PRO A 43 8.03 2.93 9.98
N PHE A 44 6.86 2.82 9.34
CA PHE A 44 6.51 1.84 8.33
C PHE A 44 6.05 2.54 7.06
N GLY A 45 6.14 1.81 5.95
CA GLY A 45 5.81 2.33 4.63
C GLY A 45 7.05 2.67 3.82
N LEU A 46 6.95 2.44 2.51
CA LEU A 46 8.00 2.72 1.55
C LEU A 46 7.41 3.41 0.32
N PRO A 47 8.18 4.27 -0.36
CA PRO A 47 9.51 4.77 0.04
C PRO A 47 9.51 5.79 1.18
N ILE A 48 8.37 6.46 1.45
CA ILE A 48 8.28 7.48 2.51
C ILE A 48 7.48 6.90 3.67
N PRO A 49 7.99 6.89 4.91
CA PRO A 49 7.21 6.41 6.03
C PRO A 49 5.89 7.16 6.19
N TRP A 50 4.80 6.40 6.28
CA TRP A 50 3.44 6.95 6.34
C TRP A 50 2.58 6.30 7.42
N LYS A 51 3.10 5.28 8.11
CA LYS A 51 2.46 4.61 9.25
C LYS A 51 3.46 4.53 10.39
N GLU A 52 3.03 4.86 11.60
CA GLU A 52 3.86 4.77 12.80
C GLU A 52 3.05 4.19 13.95
N TYR A 53 3.67 3.38 14.81
CA TYR A 53 3.03 2.86 16.01
C TYR A 53 3.31 3.74 17.21
N GLU A 54 2.25 4.18 17.88
CA GLU A 54 2.36 4.83 19.18
C GLU A 54 2.56 3.75 20.25
N ARG A 55 3.54 3.90 21.14
CA ARG A 55 3.69 3.02 22.32
C ARG A 55 3.56 3.80 23.61
N GLY A 56 2.83 3.25 24.58
CA GLY A 56 2.67 3.81 25.92
C GLY A 56 3.61 3.16 26.92
N CYS A 57 4.21 3.98 27.80
CA CYS A 57 4.93 3.55 29.01
C CYS A 57 4.02 3.75 30.24
N PRO A 58 4.14 2.95 31.32
CA PRO A 58 5.31 2.14 31.75
C PRO A 58 5.31 0.68 31.25
N PRO A 59 6.41 -0.08 31.43
CA PRO A 59 6.58 -1.43 30.89
C PRO A 59 5.49 -2.44 31.30
N PRO A 60 5.12 -3.40 30.42
CA PRO A 60 5.61 -3.59 29.05
C PRO A 60 5.09 -2.49 28.13
N CYS A 61 5.97 -1.94 27.26
CA CYS A 61 5.58 -0.88 26.33
C CYS A 61 4.59 -1.46 25.29
N LEU A 62 3.30 -1.22 25.51
CA LEU A 62 2.23 -1.68 24.62
C LEU A 62 2.01 -0.66 23.51
N GLN A 63 1.63 -1.13 22.32
CA GLN A 63 1.09 -0.24 21.30
C GLN A 63 -0.21 0.39 21.84
N THR A 64 -0.26 1.72 21.85
CA THR A 64 -1.41 2.52 22.31
C THR A 64 -2.19 3.12 21.16
N GLY A 65 -1.63 3.11 19.95
CA GLY A 65 -2.30 3.60 18.76
C GLY A 65 -1.48 3.39 17.49
N THR A 66 -2.07 3.74 16.36
CA THR A 66 -1.38 3.86 15.08
C THR A 66 -1.63 5.27 14.53
N SER A 67 -0.56 5.97 14.21
CA SER A 67 -0.61 7.25 13.51
C SER A 67 -0.35 7.04 12.02
N TYR A 68 -1.09 7.77 11.19
CA TYR A 68 -1.03 7.68 9.73
C TYR A 68 -0.77 9.05 9.11
N ALA A 69 0.35 9.19 8.42
CA ALA A 69 0.64 10.33 7.57
C ALA A 69 0.08 10.09 6.16
N TRP A 70 -1.25 10.21 6.03
CA TRP A 70 -1.98 10.01 4.78
C TRP A 70 -1.42 10.78 3.56
N PRO A 71 -0.86 12.00 3.69
CA PRO A 71 -0.20 12.66 2.56
C PRO A 71 1.00 11.88 2.02
N PHE A 72 1.82 11.26 2.88
CA PHE A 72 2.98 10.46 2.47
C PHE A 72 2.54 9.15 1.84
N PHE A 73 1.49 8.51 2.36
CA PHE A 73 0.85 7.38 1.69
C PHE A 73 0.42 7.74 0.27
N ALA A 74 -0.25 8.89 0.08
CA ALA A 74 -0.68 9.33 -1.24
C ALA A 74 0.49 9.59 -2.19
N VAL A 75 1.61 10.13 -1.69
CA VAL A 75 2.84 10.31 -2.47
C VAL A 75 3.39 8.97 -2.93
N ASP A 76 3.48 7.98 -2.04
CA ASP A 76 3.95 6.63 -2.39
C ASP A 76 3.07 5.97 -3.46
N VAL A 77 1.75 6.11 -3.35
CA VAL A 77 0.80 5.66 -4.38
C VAL A 77 1.08 6.32 -5.73
N VAL A 78 1.31 7.63 -5.76
CA VAL A 78 1.65 8.36 -6.98
C VAL A 78 2.99 7.88 -7.56
N ILE A 79 4.00 7.67 -6.71
CA ILE A 79 5.30 7.14 -7.13
C ILE A 79 5.12 5.77 -7.79
N TYR A 80 4.41 4.85 -7.15
CA TYR A 80 4.17 3.51 -7.70
C TYR A 80 3.35 3.55 -9.00
N ALA A 81 2.33 4.41 -9.07
CA ALA A 81 1.55 4.61 -10.29
C ALA A 81 2.43 5.16 -11.44
N PHE A 82 3.33 6.11 -11.15
CA PHE A 82 4.24 6.69 -12.13
C PHE A 82 5.28 5.67 -12.62
N VAL A 83 5.86 4.88 -11.71
CA VAL A 83 6.77 3.78 -12.07
C VAL A 83 6.04 2.74 -12.94
N GLY A 84 4.82 2.35 -12.57
CA GLY A 84 3.99 1.45 -13.35
C GLY A 84 3.65 2.01 -14.74
N TYR A 85 3.37 3.31 -14.83
CA TYR A 85 3.16 4.01 -16.10
C TYR A 85 4.41 3.96 -16.99
N GLY A 86 5.59 4.24 -16.43
CA GLY A 86 6.87 4.14 -17.15
C GLY A 86 7.14 2.73 -17.67
N LEU A 87 6.88 1.70 -16.86
CA LEU A 87 6.96 0.29 -17.25
C LEU A 87 6.02 -0.04 -18.41
N ILE A 88 4.77 0.39 -18.34
CA ILE A 88 3.79 0.23 -19.44
C ILE A 88 4.29 0.90 -20.71
N HIS A 89 4.82 2.12 -20.62
CA HIS A 89 5.35 2.87 -21.76
C HIS A 89 6.56 2.19 -22.41
N VAL A 90 7.45 1.59 -21.63
CA VAL A 90 8.59 0.83 -22.17
C VAL A 90 8.13 -0.49 -22.79
N LEU A 91 7.18 -1.18 -22.16
CA LEU A 91 6.65 -2.46 -22.65
C LEU A 91 5.78 -2.29 -23.90
N SER A 92 5.07 -1.16 -24.03
CA SER A 92 4.26 -0.86 -25.20
C SER A 92 5.10 -0.58 -26.43
N LYS A 93 6.36 -0.16 -26.31
CA LYS A 93 7.27 -0.01 -27.47
C LYS A 93 7.65 -1.35 -28.14
N LYS A 94 7.33 -2.49 -27.53
CA LYS A 94 7.61 -3.81 -28.11
C LYS A 94 6.48 -4.22 -29.06
N PRO A 95 6.78 -4.56 -30.33
CA PRO A 95 5.77 -4.86 -31.33
C PRO A 95 4.87 -6.01 -30.86
N GLY A 96 3.55 -5.82 -30.98
CA GLY A 96 2.52 -6.81 -30.62
C GLY A 96 2.13 -6.88 -29.14
N LYS A 97 2.88 -6.26 -28.22
CA LYS A 97 2.53 -6.25 -26.78
C LYS A 97 1.56 -5.15 -26.39
N GLU A 98 1.54 -4.06 -27.15
CA GLU A 98 0.74 -2.86 -26.85
C GLU A 98 -0.77 -3.17 -26.78
N VAL A 99 -1.30 -3.90 -27.77
CA VAL A 99 -2.73 -4.25 -27.83
C VAL A 99 -3.15 -5.21 -26.72
N VAL A 100 -2.29 -6.18 -26.38
CA VAL A 100 -2.55 -7.16 -25.32
C VAL A 100 -2.55 -6.47 -23.95
N LEU A 101 -1.60 -5.55 -23.73
CA LEU A 101 -1.46 -4.81 -22.48
C LEU A 101 -2.66 -3.88 -22.26
N ALA A 102 -3.05 -3.12 -23.29
CA ALA A 102 -4.23 -2.27 -23.26
C ALA A 102 -5.50 -3.06 -22.94
N LYS A 103 -5.71 -4.21 -23.61
CA LYS A 103 -6.88 -5.05 -23.37
C LYS A 103 -6.93 -5.62 -21.94
N ARG A 104 -5.79 -5.95 -21.34
CA ARG A 104 -5.71 -6.46 -19.97
C ARG A 104 -5.97 -5.37 -18.92
N LEU A 105 -5.43 -4.17 -19.13
CA LEU A 105 -5.61 -3.01 -18.24
C LEU A 105 -7.03 -2.44 -18.32
N GLU A 106 -7.64 -2.43 -19.51
CA GLU A 106 -9.01 -1.96 -19.74
C GLU A 106 -10.08 -2.98 -19.30
N SER A 107 -9.68 -4.19 -18.92
CA SER A 107 -10.61 -5.24 -18.50
C SER A 107 -11.30 -4.85 -17.20
N ALA A 108 -12.62 -4.68 -17.25
CA ALA A 108 -13.43 -4.41 -16.06
C ALA A 108 -13.23 -5.45 -14.96
N LYS A 109 -13.00 -6.73 -15.33
CA LYS A 109 -12.69 -7.81 -14.38
C LYS A 109 -11.40 -7.52 -13.60
N THR A 110 -10.38 -6.99 -14.27
CA THR A 110 -9.10 -6.62 -13.64
C THR A 110 -9.30 -5.47 -12.66
N LEU A 111 -10.03 -4.44 -13.07
CA LEU A 111 -10.32 -3.29 -12.21
C LEU A 111 -11.12 -3.67 -10.96
N VAL A 112 -12.14 -4.51 -11.13
CA VAL A 112 -12.94 -5.03 -10.00
C VAL A 112 -12.07 -5.87 -9.06
N LEU A 113 -11.22 -6.74 -9.59
CA LEU A 113 -10.31 -7.55 -8.77
C LEU A 113 -9.35 -6.66 -7.97
N LEU A 114 -8.74 -5.65 -8.62
CA LEU A 114 -7.86 -4.69 -7.95
C LEU A 114 -8.58 -3.93 -6.84
N ALA A 115 -9.80 -3.45 -7.09
CA ALA A 115 -10.59 -2.75 -6.08
C ALA A 115 -10.89 -3.65 -4.88
N LEU A 116 -11.28 -4.92 -5.11
CA LEU A 116 -11.48 -5.90 -4.04
C LEU A 116 -10.19 -6.16 -3.26
N THR A 117 -9.05 -6.30 -3.94
CA THR A 117 -7.76 -6.49 -3.27
C THR A 117 -7.40 -5.29 -2.40
N VAL A 118 -7.61 -4.05 -2.88
CA VAL A 118 -7.41 -2.83 -2.06
C VAL A 118 -8.26 -2.89 -0.80
N ILE A 119 -9.55 -3.21 -0.93
CA ILE A 119 -10.48 -3.29 0.21
C ILE A 119 -10.03 -4.37 1.20
N ILE A 120 -9.65 -5.56 0.72
CA ILE A 120 -9.19 -6.67 1.55
C ILE A 120 -7.89 -6.32 2.28
N LEU A 121 -6.91 -5.74 1.58
CA LEU A 121 -5.63 -5.36 2.20
C LEU A 121 -5.82 -4.22 3.20
N PHE A 122 -6.66 -3.23 2.88
CA PHE A 122 -6.99 -2.15 3.80
C PHE A 122 -7.68 -2.70 5.05
N GLY A 123 -8.72 -3.52 4.87
CA GLY A 123 -9.45 -4.16 5.97
C GLY A 123 -8.56 -5.08 6.80
N GLY A 124 -7.65 -5.82 6.16
CA GLY A 124 -6.65 -6.66 6.83
C GLY A 124 -5.64 -5.85 7.64
N ASN A 125 -5.12 -4.74 7.11
CA ASN A 125 -4.24 -3.84 7.84
C ASN A 125 -4.95 -3.18 9.02
N LEU A 126 -6.20 -2.73 8.84
CA LEU A 126 -7.00 -2.18 9.93
C LEU A 126 -7.33 -3.23 11.00
N ALA A 127 -7.69 -4.45 10.59
CA ALA A 127 -7.96 -5.55 11.51
C ALA A 127 -6.70 -5.95 12.27
N TYR A 128 -5.55 -6.04 11.59
CA TYR A 128 -4.27 -6.31 12.22
C TYR A 128 -3.97 -5.26 13.31
N ASP A 129 -4.09 -3.98 12.99
CA ASP A 129 -3.92 -2.90 13.96
C ASP A 129 -4.95 -2.96 15.10
N SER A 130 -6.18 -3.41 14.83
CA SER A 130 -7.21 -3.56 15.87
C SER A 130 -6.97 -4.75 16.80
N PHE A 131 -6.44 -5.87 16.29
CA PHE A 131 -6.19 -7.08 17.08
C PHE A 131 -4.82 -7.11 17.75
N PHE A 132 -3.81 -6.52 17.12
CA PHE A 132 -2.42 -6.55 17.57
C PHE A 132 -1.88 -5.17 17.96
N GLY A 133 -2.51 -4.09 17.49
CA GLY A 133 -2.16 -2.72 17.88
C GLY A 133 -2.84 -2.24 19.16
N TRP A 134 -3.85 -2.97 19.64
CA TRP A 134 -4.14 -3.07 21.07
C TRP A 134 -3.36 -4.30 21.55
N GLY A 135 -2.29 -4.11 22.32
CA GLY A 135 -1.37 -5.22 22.64
C GLY A 135 -2.07 -6.51 23.13
N PRO A 136 -1.50 -7.70 22.85
CA PRO A 136 -2.11 -8.95 23.26
C PRO A 136 -2.02 -9.13 24.79
N ILE A 137 -3.04 -9.74 25.39
CA ILE A 137 -3.11 -10.30 26.77
C ILE A 137 -3.66 -9.35 27.85
N HIS A 138 -4.99 -9.15 27.85
CA HIS A 138 -5.76 -9.01 29.11
C HIS A 138 -7.04 -9.86 29.15
N LEU A 139 -7.21 -10.84 28.24
CA LEU A 139 -8.27 -11.85 28.39
C LEU A 139 -7.87 -13.06 29.26
N LEU A 140 -6.63 -13.11 29.76
CA LEU A 140 -6.18 -14.08 30.76
C LEU A 140 -5.21 -13.38 31.73
N GLY A 141 -5.78 -12.56 32.61
CA GLY A 141 -5.01 -11.75 33.57
C GLY A 141 -5.84 -11.19 34.72
N THR A 142 -6.89 -11.90 35.11
CA THR A 142 -7.45 -12.00 36.48
C THR A 142 -8.12 -13.36 36.60
#